data_AF-A0A0L6CRR7-F1
#
_entry.id   AF-A0A0L6CRR7-F1
#
_cell.length_a   1.000
_cell.length_b   1.000
_cell.length_c   1.000
_cell.angle_alpha   90.00
_cell.angle_beta   90.00
_cell.angle_gamma   90.00
#
_symmetry.space_group_name_H-M   'P 1'
#
loop_
_entity.id
_entity.type
_entity.pdbx_description
1 polymer ?
#
loop_
_entity_poly.entity_id
_entity_poly.type
_entity_poly.pdbx_seq_one_letter_code
_entity_poly.pdbx_strand_id
1 'polypeptide(L)' 'MMSGGYGMGGGGVIFMLLFAVLIIIPFWKLLPKFGIPSWVSLVSIIPLGALVLLWVMAFRDKLDGGRR' A
#
# COMPACT_ATOMS: atom_id res chain seq x y z
N MET A 1 -4.11 14.34 -31.30
CA MET A 1 -3.32 14.61 -30.09
C MET A 1 -4.28 14.63 -28.91
N MET A 2 -4.33 13.57 -28.11
CA MET A 2 -5.20 13.49 -26.94
C MET A 2 -4.51 14.19 -25.75
N SER A 3 -4.79 15.48 -25.57
CA SER A 3 -4.49 16.22 -24.35
C SER A 3 -5.82 16.67 -23.72
N GLY A 4 -6.58 15.72 -23.18
CA GLY A 4 -7.78 16.00 -22.39
C GLY A 4 -7.35 16.26 -20.95
N GLY A 5 -7.24 17.53 -20.57
CA GLY A 5 -6.77 17.95 -19.26
C GLY A 5 -7.51 17.24 -18.11
N TYR A 6 -6.77 16.50 -17.30
CA TYR A 6 -7.18 16.15 -15.95
C TYR A 6 -7.21 17.46 -15.15
N GLY A 7 -8.34 18.16 -15.24
CA GLY A 7 -8.54 19.44 -14.59
C GLY A 7 -8.16 19.36 -13.12
N MET A 8 -7.38 20.33 -12.66
CA MET A 8 -7.27 20.72 -11.26
C MET A 8 -8.64 21.25 -10.77
N GLY A 9 -9.63 20.37 -10.65
CA GLY A 9 -10.97 20.68 -10.19
C GLY A 9 -11.70 19.39 -9.86
N GLY A 10 -12.06 19.20 -8.58
CA GLY A 10 -12.97 18.16 -8.06
C GLY A 10 -12.63 16.70 -8.39
N GLY A 11 -12.75 16.31 -9.65
CA GLY A 11 -12.52 14.95 -10.15
C GLY A 11 -11.09 14.44 -9.94
N GLY A 12 -10.07 15.30 -10.05
CA GLY A 12 -8.68 14.90 -9.81
C GLY A 12 -8.42 14.44 -8.37
N VAL A 13 -9.03 15.11 -7.38
CA VAL A 13 -8.89 14.76 -5.95
C VAL A 13 -9.63 13.48 -5.63
N ILE A 14 -10.85 13.30 -6.18
CA ILE A 14 -11.62 12.06 -6.01
C ILE A 14 -10.84 10.87 -6.59
N PHE A 15 -10.27 11.03 -7.79
CA PHE A 15 -9.47 9.98 -8.42
C PHE A 15 -8.21 9.64 -7.61
N MET A 16 -7.53 10.65 -7.06
CA MET A 16 -6.37 10.46 -6.17
C MET A 16 -6.76 9.67 -4.90
N LEU A 17 -7.87 10.00 -4.26
CA LEU A 17 -8.36 9.27 -3.09
C LEU A 17 -8.75 7.83 -3.44
N LEU A 18 -9.41 7.62 -4.58
CA LEU A 18 -9.75 6.28 -5.06
C LEU A 18 -8.49 5.43 -5.25
N PHE A 19 -7.45 5.99 -5.88
CA PHE A 19 -6.16 5.33 -6.06
C PHE A 19 -5.46 5.04 -4.71
N ALA A 20 -5.44 6.00 -3.79
CA ALA A 20 -4.86 5.79 -2.46
C ALA A 20 -5.57 4.63 -1.73
N VAL A 21 -6.90 4.58 -1.79
CA VAL A 21 -7.70 3.50 -1.19
C VAL A 21 -7.40 2.15 -1.85
N LEU A 22 -7.31 2.09 -3.18
CA LEU A 22 -6.95 0.88 -3.91
C LEU A 22 -5.57 0.33 -3.51
N ILE A 23 -4.62 1.20 -3.19
CA ILE A 23 -3.28 0.82 -2.73
C ILE A 23 -3.27 0.42 -1.25
N ILE A 24 -3.98 1.13 -0.39
CA ILE A 24 -3.93 0.90 1.08
C ILE A 24 -4.71 -0.35 1.48
N ILE A 25 -5.92 -0.57 0.93
CA ILE A 25 -6.80 -1.70 1.29
C ILE A 25 -6.11 -3.07 1.23
N PRO A 26 -5.40 -3.45 0.17
CA PRO A 26 -4.76 -4.77 0.13
C PRO A 26 -3.74 -4.93 1.26
N PHE A 27 -2.89 -3.92 1.50
CA PHE A 27 -1.95 -3.94 2.63
C PHE A 27 -2.65 -3.98 3.97
N TRP A 28 -3.77 -3.26 4.12
CA TRP A 28 -4.56 -3.28 5.35
C TRP A 28 -5.09 -4.68 5.70
N LYS A 29 -5.42 -5.49 4.69
CA LYS A 29 -5.84 -6.90 4.87
C LYS A 29 -4.67 -7.87 4.97
N LEU A 30 -3.52 -7.56 4.37
CA LEU A 30 -2.32 -8.41 4.36
C LEU A 30 -1.56 -8.29 5.68
N LEU A 31 -1.24 -7.08 6.13
CA LEU A 31 -0.35 -6.81 7.27
C LEU A 31 -0.74 -7.55 8.57
N PRO A 32 -2.03 -7.61 8.97
CA PRO A 32 -2.43 -8.33 10.18
C PRO A 32 -2.13 -9.83 10.15
N LYS A 33 -2.14 -10.44 8.95
CA LYS A 33 -1.79 -11.86 8.77
C LYS A 33 -0.33 -12.16 9.09
N PHE A 34 0.52 -11.13 8.98
CA PHE A 34 1.93 -11.18 9.35
C PHE A 34 2.17 -10.56 10.73
N GLY A 35 1.15 -10.34 11.56
CA GLY A 35 1.31 -9.71 12.87
C GLY A 35 1.81 -8.26 12.83
N ILE A 36 1.67 -7.57 11.70
CA ILE A 36 2.01 -6.16 11.54
C ILE A 36 0.73 -5.33 11.74
N PRO A 37 0.78 -4.23 12.52
CA PRO A 37 -0.41 -3.43 12.79
C PRO A 37 -0.94 -2.76 11.51
N SER A 38 -2.25 -2.85 11.34
CA SER A 38 -3.01 -2.36 10.20
C SER A 38 -2.73 -0.92 9.74
N TRP A 39 -2.48 0.00 10.67
CA TRP A 39 -2.24 1.42 10.36
C TRP A 39 -0.94 1.64 9.56
N VAL A 40 -0.01 0.67 9.60
CA VAL A 40 1.23 0.70 8.83
C VAL A 40 0.96 0.59 7.32
N SER A 41 -0.23 0.12 6.91
CA SER A 41 -0.62 0.10 5.50
C SER A 41 -0.60 1.48 4.84
N LEU A 42 -0.72 2.58 5.60
CA LEU A 42 -0.61 3.94 5.05
C LEU A 42 0.75 4.20 4.39
N VAL A 43 1.81 3.53 4.86
CA VAL A 43 3.17 3.66 4.28
C VAL A 43 3.22 3.12 2.84
N SER A 44 2.29 2.24 2.44
CA SER A 44 2.23 1.71 1.07
C SER A 44 1.83 2.74 0.02
N ILE A 45 1.32 3.92 0.43
CA ILE A 45 1.03 5.02 -0.50
C ILE A 45 2.30 5.53 -1.19
N ILE A 46 3.45 5.39 -0.53
CA ILE A 46 4.77 5.68 -1.11
C ILE A 46 5.28 4.38 -1.76
N PRO A 47 5.66 4.38 -3.05
CA PRO A 47 6.12 3.17 -3.74
C PRO A 47 7.25 2.42 -3.01
N LEU A 48 8.22 3.15 -2.47
CA LEU A 48 9.31 2.57 -1.67
C LEU A 48 8.80 1.96 -0.35
N GLY A 49 7.82 2.60 0.29
CA GLY A 49 7.17 2.07 1.49
C GLY A 49 6.46 0.75 1.22
N ALA A 50 5.72 0.66 0.09
CA ALA A 50 5.11 -0.59 -0.36
C ALA A 50 6.15 -1.69 -0.60
N LEU A 51 7.27 -1.37 -1.27
CA LEU A 51 8.35 -2.33 -1.50
C LEU A 51 8.97 -2.85 -0.20
N VAL A 52 9.22 -1.95 0.77
CA VAL A 52 9.75 -2.34 2.09
C VAL A 52 8.75 -3.24 2.83
N LEU A 53 7.46 -2.90 2.84
CA LEU A 53 6.44 -3.73 3.47
C LEU A 53 6.36 -5.12 2.84
N LEU A 54 6.40 -5.18 1.50
CA LEU A 54 6.44 -6.46 0.78
C LEU A 54 7.70 -7.26 1.13
N TRP A 55 8.86 -6.62 1.21
CA TRP A 55 10.11 -7.27 1.60
C TRP A 55 10.00 -7.87 3.01
N VAL A 56 9.55 -7.07 3.98
CA VAL A 56 9.38 -7.53 5.38
C VAL A 56 8.41 -8.71 5.44
N MET A 57 7.28 -8.66 4.72
CA MET A 57 6.32 -9.78 4.67
C MET A 57 6.91 -11.02 3.99
N ALA A 58 7.63 -10.85 2.88
CA ALA A 58 8.22 -11.96 2.11
C ALA A 58 9.31 -12.70 2.89
N PHE A 59 10.05 -12.00 3.76
CA PHE A 59 11.11 -12.57 4.56
C PHE A 59 10.71 -12.80 6.03
N ARG A 60 9.45 -12.57 6.40
CA ARG A 60 8.94 -12.73 7.76
C ARG A 60 9.28 -14.08 8.37
N ASP A 61 9.06 -15.17 7.64
CA ASP A 61 9.35 -16.54 8.10
C ASP A 61 10.84 -16.79 8.39
N LYS A 62 11.73 -16.04 7.71
CA LYS A 62 13.18 -16.10 7.95
C LYS A 62 13.62 -15.21 9.12
N LEU A 63 12.85 -14.16 9.43
CA LEU A 63 13.11 -13.24 10.53
C LEU A 63 12.58 -13.77 11.87
N ASP A 64 11.45 -14.48 11.86
CA ASP A 64 10.81 -15.03 13.07
C ASP A 64 11.50 -16.30 13.63
N GLY A 65 12.63 -16.71 13.03
CA GLY A 65 13.49 -17.74 13.60
C GLY A 65 12.90 -19.15 13.56
N GLY A 66 12.66 -19.68 12.36
CA GLY A 66 12.68 -21.13 12.09
C GLY A 66 11.75 -22.03 12.92
N ARG A 67 10.66 -21.54 13.49
CA ARG A 67 9.65 -22.43 14.10
C ARG A 67 8.67 -22.90 13.04
N ARG A 68 8.91 -24.16 12.63
CA ARG A 68 8.02 -25.01 11.83
C ARG A 68 6.62 -25.08 12.40
#